data_AF-A0A7R9LJG1-F1
#
_entry.id   AF-A0A7R9LJG1-F1
#
_cell.length_a   1.000
_cell.length_b   1.000
_cell.length_c   1.000
_cell.angle_alpha   90.00
_cell.angle_beta   90.00
_cell.angle_gamma   90.00
#
_symmetry.space_group_name_H-M   'P 1'
#
loop_
_entity.id
_entity.type
_entity.pdbx_description
1 polymer ?
#
loop_
_entity_poly.entity_id
_entity_poly.type
_entity_poly.pdbx_seq_one_letter_code
_entity_poly.pdbx_strand_id
1 'polypeptide(L)'
;MGGVFTKDHFDLQHLSLPLKRLPLHEYPSDREESPYDPLYGFPNGRKPRVMAATEEEMDSAKLDPPKRDYCAHRLMEFRGCMKCN
;
A
#
# COMPACT_ATOMS: atom_id res chain seq x y z
N MET A 1 -30.35 34.87 20.77
CA MET A 1 -29.15 35.73 20.66
C MET A 1 -28.08 34.90 19.99
N GLY A 2 -27.92 35.07 18.67
CA GLY A 2 -26.95 34.31 17.88
C GLY A 2 -25.56 34.89 18.07
N GLY A 3 -24.60 34.07 18.51
CA GLY A 3 -23.21 34.46 18.62
C GLY A 3 -22.63 34.72 17.23
N VAL A 4 -22.09 35.92 17.05
CA VAL A 4 -21.37 36.35 15.85
C VAL A 4 -20.02 35.65 15.85
N PHE A 5 -19.77 34.79 14.86
CA PHE A 5 -18.41 34.31 14.57
C PHE A 5 -17.58 35.52 14.15
N THR A 6 -16.71 36.01 15.04
CA THR A 6 -15.77 37.08 14.73
C THR A 6 -14.75 36.58 13.70
N LYS A 7 -14.34 37.48 12.82
CA LYS A 7 -13.48 37.26 11.63
C LYS A 7 -12.03 36.87 11.96
N ASP A 8 -11.82 36.16 13.05
CA ASP A 8 -10.59 35.42 13.27
C ASP A 8 -10.86 34.00 12.81
N HIS A 9 -11.17 33.87 11.52
CA HIS A 9 -11.08 32.59 10.84
C HIS A 9 -9.61 32.20 11.04
N PHE A 10 -9.35 31.27 11.96
CA PHE A 10 -8.02 30.70 12.14
C PHE A 10 -7.59 30.20 10.76
N ASP A 11 -6.78 31.01 10.09
CA ASP A 11 -6.37 30.74 8.72
C ASP A 11 -5.25 29.70 8.84
N LEU A 12 -5.66 28.44 8.90
CA LEU A 12 -4.77 27.28 8.99
C LEU A 12 -3.82 27.18 7.78
N GLN A 13 -3.97 28.07 6.80
CA GLN A 13 -3.01 28.30 5.72
C GLN A 13 -1.58 28.58 6.25
N HIS A 14 -1.44 29.24 7.41
CA HIS A 14 -0.12 29.54 7.99
C HIS A 14 0.46 28.41 8.84
N LEU A 15 -0.35 27.41 9.21
CA LEU A 15 0.10 26.18 9.89
C LEU A 15 0.34 25.04 8.89
N SER A 16 0.30 25.34 7.60
CA SER A 16 0.71 24.39 6.57
C SER A 16 2.21 24.11 6.72
N LEU A 17 2.52 22.88 7.13
CA LEU A 17 3.86 22.32 7.13
C LEU A 17 4.61 22.75 5.84
N PRO A 18 5.89 23.13 5.91
CA PRO A 18 6.65 23.69 4.78
C PRO A 18 7.04 22.62 3.75
N LEU A 19 6.24 21.56 3.62
CA LEU A 19 6.21 20.79 2.40
C LEU A 19 5.41 21.61 1.42
N LYS A 20 6.08 22.48 0.66
CA LYS A 20 5.57 22.93 -0.63
C LYS A 20 5.09 21.67 -1.35
N ARG A 21 3.79 21.37 -1.32
CA ARG A 21 3.23 20.30 -2.13
C ARG A 21 3.57 20.72 -3.55
N LEU A 22 4.47 19.98 -4.19
CA LEU A 22 4.66 20.09 -5.63
C LEU A 22 3.27 19.99 -6.28
N PRO A 23 3.03 20.69 -7.40
CA PRO A 23 1.74 20.60 -8.07
C PRO A 23 1.37 19.12 -8.27
N LEU A 24 0.10 18.77 -8.06
CA LEU A 24 -0.40 17.38 -8.09
C LEU A 24 0.03 16.63 -9.37
N HIS A 25 0.26 17.36 -10.46
CA HIS A 25 0.76 16.85 -11.73
C HIS A 25 2.18 16.23 -11.67
N GLU A 26 2.99 16.62 -10.69
CA GLU A 26 4.36 16.12 -10.52
C GLU A 26 4.43 14.80 -9.75
N TYR A 27 3.33 14.38 -9.10
CA TYR A 27 3.26 13.09 -8.43
C TYR A 27 2.68 12.03 -9.37
N PRO A 28 3.24 10.80 -9.38
CA PRO A 28 2.67 9.70 -10.14
C PRO A 28 1.28 9.35 -9.60
N SER A 29 0.38 8.94 -10.50
CA SER A 29 -0.94 8.41 -10.17
C SER A 29 -0.81 7.07 -9.44
N ASP A 30 -1.63 6.85 -8.41
CA ASP A 30 -1.71 5.60 -7.64
C ASP A 30 -2.49 4.51 -8.37
N ARG A 31 -3.23 4.88 -9.42
CA ARG A 31 -4.08 4.00 -10.22
C ARG A 31 -3.45 3.53 -11.51
N GLU A 32 -2.31 4.12 -11.86
CA GLU A 32 -1.60 3.84 -13.10
C GLU A 32 -0.35 3.01 -12.81
N GLU A 33 0.01 2.14 -13.74
CA GLU A 33 1.26 1.40 -13.64
C GLU A 33 2.46 2.33 -13.86
N SER A 34 3.61 1.94 -13.33
CA SER A 34 4.87 2.66 -13.57
C SER A 34 5.14 2.74 -15.08
N PRO A 35 5.35 3.94 -15.65
CA PRO A 35 5.70 4.07 -17.07
C PRO A 35 7.14 3.64 -17.38
N TYR A 36 7.96 3.40 -16.36
CA TYR A 36 9.38 3.04 -16.49
C TYR A 36 9.59 1.53 -16.51
N ASP A 37 10.61 1.08 -17.26
CA ASP A 37 11.07 -0.31 -17.26
C ASP A 37 11.47 -0.75 -15.84
N PRO A 38 10.90 -1.86 -15.31
CA PRO A 38 11.28 -2.43 -14.02
C PRO A 38 12.78 -2.76 -13.84
N LEU A 39 13.54 -2.89 -14.92
CA LEU A 39 14.98 -3.14 -14.91
C LEU A 39 15.83 -1.86 -15.01
N TYR A 40 15.21 -0.70 -15.23
CA TYR A 40 15.92 0.57 -15.29
C TYR A 40 16.62 0.87 -13.95
N GLY A 41 17.94 1.05 -14.00
CA GLY A 41 18.79 1.24 -12.81
C GLY A 41 19.26 -0.05 -12.12
N PHE A 42 18.95 -1.24 -12.67
CA PHE A 42 19.42 -2.53 -12.15
C PHE A 42 20.42 -3.19 -13.12
N PRO A 43 21.72 -2.79 -13.10
CA PRO A 43 22.70 -3.23 -14.10
C PRO A 43 22.96 -4.75 -14.09
N ASN A 44 22.79 -5.41 -12.93
CA ASN A 44 22.94 -6.86 -12.77
C ASN A 44 21.57 -7.58 -12.68
N GLY A 45 20.49 -6.89 -13.07
CA GLY A 45 19.12 -7.38 -12.92
C GLY A 45 18.55 -7.23 -11.51
N ARG A 46 17.24 -7.51 -11.40
CA ARG A 46 16.49 -7.48 -10.13
C ARG A 46 16.27 -8.89 -9.61
N LYS A 47 16.38 -9.08 -8.29
CA LYS A 47 16.06 -10.37 -7.66
C LYS A 47 14.59 -10.73 -7.91
N PRO A 48 14.27 -11.94 -8.41
CA PRO A 48 12.90 -12.36 -8.61
C PRO A 48 12.18 -12.52 -7.27
N ARG A 49 10.86 -12.27 -7.26
CA ARG A 49 10.02 -12.61 -6.11
C ARG A 49 9.76 -14.11 -6.14
N VAL A 50 10.01 -14.78 -5.02
CA VAL A 50 9.80 -16.23 -4.89
C VAL A 50 8.49 -16.46 -4.16
N MET A 51 7.59 -17.23 -4.75
CA MET A 51 6.42 -17.74 -4.05
C MET A 51 6.83 -18.83 -3.07
N ALA A 52 6.55 -18.64 -1.79
CA ALA A 52 6.89 -19.62 -0.76
C ALA A 52 5.82 -20.71 -0.60
N ALA A 53 4.56 -20.41 -0.91
CA ALA A 53 3.44 -21.36 -0.85
C ALA A 53 3.13 -21.92 -2.25
N THR A 54 2.78 -23.19 -2.33
CA THR A 54 2.32 -23.80 -3.58
C THR A 54 0.85 -23.45 -3.86
N GLU A 55 0.43 -23.53 -5.12
CA GLU A 55 -0.97 -23.27 -5.50
C GLU A 55 -1.93 -24.27 -4.83
N GLU A 56 -1.53 -25.55 -4.79
CA GLU A 56 -2.28 -26.63 -4.15
C GLU A 56 -2.47 -26.39 -2.64
N GLU A 57 -1.44 -25.87 -1.95
CA GLU A 57 -1.53 -25.48 -0.54
C GLU A 57 -2.53 -24.34 -0.34
N MET A 58 -2.49 -23.30 -1.20
CA MET A 58 -3.42 -22.17 -1.12
C MET A 58 -4.88 -22.57 -1.39
N ASP A 59 -5.08 -23.50 -2.32
CA ASP A 59 -6.39 -24.05 -2.64
C ASP A 59 -6.93 -24.92 -1.50
N SER A 60 -6.09 -25.79 -0.92
CA SER A 60 -6.47 -26.60 0.24
C SER A 60 -6.81 -25.75 1.47
N ALA A 61 -6.10 -24.63 1.65
CA ALA A 61 -6.35 -23.64 2.70
C ALA A 61 -7.55 -22.72 2.42
N LYS A 62 -8.20 -22.87 1.26
CA LYS A 62 -9.35 -22.07 0.80
C LYS A 62 -9.07 -20.56 0.94
N LEU A 63 -7.92 -20.12 0.41
CA LEU A 63 -7.57 -18.71 0.42
C LEU A 63 -8.38 -17.93 -0.61
N ASP A 64 -8.93 -16.79 -0.19
CA ASP A 64 -9.60 -15.84 -1.09
C ASP A 64 -8.58 -15.27 -2.10
N PRO A 65 -8.98 -14.95 -3.35
CA PRO A 65 -8.09 -14.39 -4.36
C PRO A 65 -7.18 -13.23 -3.91
N PRO A 66 -7.67 -12.20 -3.16
CA PRO A 66 -6.80 -11.11 -2.71
C PRO A 66 -5.79 -11.51 -1.63
N LYS A 67 -5.93 -12.70 -1.03
CA LYS A 67 -5.05 -13.23 0.01
C LYS A 67 -4.04 -14.25 -0.53
N ARG A 68 -4.03 -14.48 -1.85
CA ARG A 68 -3.08 -15.35 -2.56
C ARG A 68 -1.87 -14.56 -3.04
N ASP A 69 -1.28 -13.78 -2.14
CA ASP A 69 -0.11 -12.96 -2.41
C ASP A 69 1.19 -13.71 -2.07
N TYR A 70 2.35 -13.11 -2.36
CA TYR A 70 3.68 -13.68 -2.05
C TYR A 70 3.85 -14.07 -0.57
N CYS A 71 3.04 -13.47 0.30
CA CYS A 71 3.06 -13.68 1.75
C CYS A 71 2.00 -14.69 2.24
N ALA A 72 1.26 -15.37 1.35
CA ALA A 72 0.18 -16.29 1.70
C ALA A 72 0.58 -17.38 2.73
N HIS A 73 1.83 -17.84 2.69
CA HIS A 73 2.39 -18.79 3.66
C HIS A 73 2.21 -18.33 5.12
N ARG A 74 2.39 -17.04 5.41
CA ARG A 74 2.22 -16.48 6.76
C ARG A 74 0.76 -16.51 7.22
N LEU A 75 -0.16 -16.25 6.31
CA LEU A 75 -1.59 -16.31 6.61
C LEU A 75 -2.01 -17.75 6.92
N MET A 76 -1.46 -18.73 6.19
CA MET A 76 -1.72 -20.15 6.46
C MET A 76 -1.17 -20.58 7.82
N GLU A 77 0.07 -20.21 8.16
CA GLU A 77 0.68 -20.45 9.48
C GLU A 77 -0.21 -19.88 10.61
N PHE A 78 -0.65 -18.63 10.46
CA PHE A 78 -1.51 -17.96 11.42
C PHE A 78 -2.86 -18.66 11.59
N ARG A 79 -3.53 -19.03 10.48
CA ARG A 79 -4.81 -19.76 10.51
C ARG A 79 -4.67 -21.15 11.12
N GLY A 80 -3.54 -21.82 10.89
CA GLY A 80 -3.20 -23.09 11.53
C GLY A 80 -3.09 -22.94 13.04
N CYS A 81 -2.34 -21.94 13.51
CA CYS A 81 -2.21 -21.62 14.94
C CYS A 81 -3.58 -21.33 15.59
N MET A 82 -4.41 -20.50 14.97
CA MET A 82 -5.73 -20.15 15.52
C MET A 82 -6.72 -21.32 15.59
N LYS A 83 -6.58 -22.34 14.73
CA LYS A 83 -7.43 -23.54 14.76
C LYS A 83 -7.05 -24.54 15.85
N CYS A 84 -5.82 -24.48 16.35
CA CYS A 84 -5.29 -25.40 17.36
C CYS A 84 -5.32 -24.82 18.79
N ASN A 85 -5.85 -23.62 18.98
CA ASN A 85 -6.16 -23.02 20.28
C ASN A 85 -7.64 -23.23 20.64
#